data_AF-A0A4R9PA84-F1
#
_entry.id   AF-A0A4R9PA84-F1
#
_cell.length_a   1.000
_cell.length_b   1.000
_cell.length_c   1.000
_cell.angle_alpha   90.00
_cell.angle_beta   90.00
_cell.angle_gamma   90.00
#
_symmetry.space_group_name_H-M   'P 1'
#
loop_
_entity.id
_entity.type
_entity.pdbx_description
1 polymer ?
#
loop_
_entity_poly.entity_id
_entity_poly.type
_entity_poly.pdbx_seq_one_letter_code
_entity_poly.pdbx_strand_id
1 'polypeptide(L)' 'HVTEIPTTREHMAIKGRRSIELTEAALKDFDAVVVATDHDAIDYQAIADHALLVVDTRNVFGRLGLARDTVVKA' A
#
# COMPACT_ATOMS: atom_id res chain seq x y z
N HIS A 1 -11.68 -2.27 0.65
CA HIS A 1 -10.60 -3.29 0.61
C HIS A 1 -11.11 -4.53 -0.12
N VAL A 2 -10.23 -5.39 -0.63
CA VAL A 2 -10.57 -6.69 -1.24
C VAL A 2 -9.69 -7.76 -0.60
N THR A 3 -10.24 -8.88 -0.16
CA THR A 3 -9.48 -9.93 0.55
C THR A 3 -8.76 -10.90 -0.39
N GLU A 4 -9.35 -11.18 -1.56
CA GLU A 4 -8.79 -12.07 -2.59
C GLU A 4 -9.23 -11.59 -3.98
N ILE A 5 -8.32 -11.67 -4.96
CA ILE A 5 -8.64 -11.26 -6.34
C ILE A 5 -9.71 -12.21 -6.92
N PRO A 6 -10.91 -11.70 -7.28
CA PRO A 6 -11.97 -12.52 -7.85
C PRO A 6 -11.63 -12.94 -9.28
N THR A 7 -12.48 -13.80 -9.85
CA THR A 7 -12.38 -14.14 -11.27
C THR A 7 -12.70 -12.90 -12.10
N THR A 8 -11.79 -12.46 -12.98
CA THR A 8 -11.98 -11.32 -13.89
C THR A 8 -11.68 -11.74 -15.33
N ARG A 9 -12.32 -11.12 -16.32
CA ARG A 9 -12.19 -11.49 -17.74
C ARG A 9 -10.75 -11.34 -18.26
N GLU A 10 -10.04 -10.29 -17.83
CA GLU A 10 -8.77 -9.88 -18.43
C GLU A 10 -7.53 -10.28 -17.60
N HIS A 11 -7.69 -10.66 -16.33
CA HIS A 11 -6.58 -10.89 -15.41
C HIS A 11 -6.67 -12.23 -14.68
N MET A 12 -6.96 -13.31 -15.41
CA MET A 12 -7.06 -14.66 -14.86
C MET A 12 -5.76 -15.16 -14.23
N ALA A 13 -4.59 -14.71 -14.71
CA ALA A 13 -3.29 -15.13 -14.21
C ALA A 13 -3.02 -14.76 -12.74
N ILE A 14 -3.72 -13.76 -12.20
CA ILE A 14 -3.56 -13.30 -10.82
C ILE A 14 -4.78 -13.63 -9.94
N LYS A 15 -5.75 -14.38 -10.47
CA LYS A 15 -6.90 -14.88 -9.71
C LYS A 15 -6.42 -15.61 -8.46
N GLY A 16 -7.11 -15.38 -7.35
CA GLY A 16 -6.85 -16.08 -6.09
C GLY A 16 -5.65 -15.55 -5.30
N ARG A 17 -4.93 -14.53 -5.80
CA ARG A 17 -3.96 -13.81 -4.98
C ARG A 17 -4.69 -13.13 -3.83
N ARG A 18 -4.21 -13.36 -2.61
CA ARG A 18 -4.79 -12.84 -1.38
C ARG A 18 -4.09 -11.56 -0.95
N SER A 19 -4.84 -10.70 -0.29
CA SER A 19 -4.31 -9.55 0.41
C SER A 19 -3.50 -10.00 1.63
N ILE A 20 -2.44 -9.25 1.91
CA ILE A 20 -1.61 -9.41 3.11
C ILE A 20 -2.05 -8.33 4.10
N GLU A 21 -2.17 -8.71 5.36
CA GLU A 21 -2.46 -7.75 6.43
C GLU A 21 -1.27 -6.80 6.62
N LEU A 22 -1.54 -5.51 6.76
CA LEU A 22 -0.53 -4.45 6.90
C LEU A 22 0.02 -4.37 8.33
N THR A 23 0.57 -5.49 8.81
CA THR A 23 1.27 -5.55 10.09
C THR A 23 2.66 -4.93 9.98
N GLU A 24 3.24 -4.49 11.10
CA GLU A 24 4.63 -3.99 11.15
C GLU A 24 5.61 -5.00 10.54
N ALA A 25 5.47 -6.29 10.90
CA ALA A 25 6.33 -7.35 10.40
C ALA A 25 6.24 -7.49 8.87
N ALA A 26 5.01 -7.46 8.32
CA ALA A 26 4.82 -7.51 6.87
C ALA A 26 5.40 -6.28 6.17
N LEU A 27 5.17 -5.08 6.71
CA LEU A 27 5.66 -3.84 6.12
C LEU A 27 7.20 -3.77 6.08
N LYS A 28 7.87 -4.36 7.07
CA LYS A 28 9.34 -4.46 7.11
C LYS A 28 9.92 -5.56 6.20
N ASP A 29 9.11 -6.53 5.79
CA ASP A 29 9.52 -7.64 4.90
C ASP A 29 9.55 -7.22 3.42
N PHE A 30 8.92 -6.08 3.08
CA PHE A 30 8.94 -5.51 1.73
C PHE A 30 9.92 -4.35 1.62
N ASP A 31 10.60 -4.26 0.47
CA ASP A 31 11.51 -3.15 0.17
C ASP A 31 10.78 -1.82 -0.05
N ALA A 32 9.54 -1.86 -0.56
CA ALA A 32 8.76 -0.67 -0.85
C ALA A 32 7.24 -0.91 -0.84
N VAL A 33 6.50 0.15 -0.53
CA VAL A 33 5.04 0.24 -0.65
C VAL A 33 4.67 1.24 -1.75
N VAL A 34 3.82 0.84 -2.69
CA VAL A 34 3.32 1.72 -3.75
C VAL A 34 1.84 2.01 -3.52
N VAL A 35 1.49 3.29 -3.40
CA VAL A 35 0.09 3.71 -3.30
C VAL A 35 -0.51 3.77 -4.70
N ALA A 36 -1.18 2.68 -5.10
CA ALA A 36 -1.85 2.60 -6.40
C ALA A 36 -3.23 3.26 -6.39
N THR A 37 -3.92 3.27 -5.24
CA THR A 37 -5.24 3.88 -5.05
C THR A 37 -5.33 4.41 -3.62
N ASP A 38 -6.00 5.55 -3.45
CA ASP A 38 -6.29 6.09 -2.13
C ASP A 38 -7.59 5.46 -1.59
N HIS A 39 -7.48 4.61 -0.57
CA HIS A 39 -8.62 3.97 0.07
C HIS A 39 -8.74 4.38 1.54
N ASP A 40 -9.94 4.79 1.95
CA ASP A 40 -10.23 5.28 3.31
C ASP A 40 -9.94 4.26 4.43
N ALA A 41 -9.94 2.96 4.10
CA ALA A 41 -9.76 1.88 5.08
C ALA A 41 -8.29 1.57 5.40
N ILE A 42 -7.34 2.33 4.86
CA ILE A 42 -5.90 2.10 5.05
C ILE A 42 -5.35 2.99 6.15
N ASP A 43 -4.64 2.38 7.11
CA ASP A 43 -3.86 3.12 8.09
C ASP A 43 -2.53 3.57 7.47
N TYR A 44 -2.53 4.77 6.89
CA TYR A 44 -1.33 5.34 6.28
C TYR A 44 -0.26 5.75 7.30
N GLN A 45 -0.62 5.97 8.56
CA GLN A 45 0.35 6.26 9.62
C GLN A 45 1.20 5.02 9.89
N ALA A 46 0.58 3.85 10.03
CA ALA A 46 1.31 2.58 10.19
C ALA A 46 2.25 2.29 9.02
N ILE A 47 1.84 2.61 7.79
CA ILE A 47 2.70 2.51 6.61
C ILE A 47 3.88 3.49 6.71
N ALA A 48 3.63 4.76 7.05
CA ALA A 48 4.67 5.78 7.19
C ALA A 48 5.74 5.40 8.22
N ASP A 49 5.34 4.71 9.28
CA ASP A 49 6.21 4.39 10.42
C ASP A 49 7.02 3.11 10.22
N HIS A 50 6.60 2.21 9.33
CA HIS A 50 7.19 0.87 9.22
C HIS A 50 7.69 0.49 7.83
N ALA A 51 7.20 1.11 6.76
CA ALA A 51 7.69 0.83 5.41
C ALA A 51 9.09 1.43 5.19
N LEU A 52 9.97 0.68 4.53
CA LEU A 52 11.33 1.13 4.21
C LEU A 52 11.35 2.25 3.17
N LEU A 53 10.45 2.17 2.18
CA LEU A 53 10.24 3.18 1.15
C LEU A 53 8.75 3.22 0.78
N VAL A 54 8.21 4.42 0.59
CA VAL A 54 6.84 4.63 0.09
C VAL A 54 6.88 5.44 -1.19
N VAL A 55 6.24 4.93 -2.24
CA VAL A 55 6.00 5.64 -3.51
C VAL A 55 4.55 6.06 -3.56
N ASP A 56 4.30 7.34 -3.35
CA ASP A 56 2.97 7.93 -3.26
C ASP A 56 2.56 8.59 -4.57
N THR A 57 1.93 7.81 -5.45
CA THR A 57 1.37 8.30 -6.74
C THR A 57 0.03 9.01 -6.60
N ARG A 58 -0.48 9.15 -5.37
CA ARG A 58 -1.81 9.69 -5.06
C ARG A 58 -1.76 10.92 -4.19
N ASN A 59 -0.58 11.33 -3.74
CA ASN A 59 -0.34 12.44 -2.82
C ASN A 59 -1.14 12.30 -1.51
N VAL A 60 -1.34 11.07 -1.02
CA VAL A 60 -2.04 10.81 0.24
C VAL A 60 -1.24 11.32 1.42
N PHE A 61 0.05 10.98 1.51
CA PHE A 61 0.89 11.30 2.66
C PHE A 61 1.07 12.82 2.77
N GLY A 62 1.21 13.51 1.63
CA GLY A 62 1.23 14.97 1.59
C GLY A 62 -0.08 15.61 2.06
N ARG A 63 -1.25 15.08 1.67
CA ARG A 63 -2.56 15.57 2.14
C ARG A 63 -2.80 15.32 3.63
N LEU A 64 -2.28 14.22 4.16
CA LEU A 64 -2.42 13.85 5.57
C LEU A 64 -1.35 14.46 6.48
N GLY A 65 -0.37 15.19 5.93
CA GLY A 65 0.73 15.74 6.71
C GLY A 65 1.72 14.69 7.23
N LEU A 66 1.72 13.49 6.64
CA LEU A 66 2.55 12.34 7.01
C LEU A 66 3.88 12.33 6.25
N ALA A 67 4.53 13.49 6.13
CA ALA A 67 5.80 13.60 5.43
C ALA A 67 6.90 12.83 6.19
N ARG A 68 7.65 12.01 5.45
CA ARG A 68 8.83 11.27 5.93
C ARG A 68 9.90 11.28 4.83
N ASP A 69 11.17 11.17 5.21
CA ASP A 69 12.27 11.06 4.24
C ASP A 69 12.15 9.81 3.35
N THR A 70 11.47 8.78 3.86
CA THR A 70 11.18 7.52 3.16
C THR A 70 9.94 7.60 2.26
N VAL A 71 9.24 8.73 2.21
CA VAL A 71 8.05 8.90 1.37
C VAL A 71 8.39 9.79 0.18
N VAL A 72 8.31 9.21 -1.03
CA VAL A 72 8.55 9.90 -2.29
C VAL A 72 7.22 10.08 -3.01
N LYS A 73 6.85 11.33 -3.27
CA LYS A 73 5.74 11.68 -4.16
C LYS A 73 6.16 11.48 -5.61
N ALA A 74 5.35 10.75 -6.39
CA ALA A 74 5.60 10.42 -7.80
C ALA A 74 4.50 10.94 -8.71
#